data_AF-A0A924A4U6-F1
#
_entry.id   AF-A0A924A4U6-F1
#
_cell.length_a   1.000
_cell.length_b   1.000
_cell.length_c   1.000
_cell.angle_alpha   90.00
_cell.angle_beta   90.00
_cell.angle_gamma   90.00
#
_symmetry.space_group_name_H-M   'P 1'
#
loop_
_entity.id
_entity.type
_entity.pdbx_description
1 polymer ?
#
loop_
_entity_poly.entity_id
_entity_poly.type
_entity_poly.pdbx_seq_one_letter_code
_entity_poly.pdbx_strand_id
1 'polypeptide(L)'
;MKSRYLLTIAVTLAVMVLFFWKDHAELHDDANDAYNGTQAARLDTEKKSEEVIKKQLVESQALKEKSTVAGSAGEQLEEVQKSFSLHIKQLGQCLGVNPSVEVEKTDPTFDNLVVSLQPTLGDVVVKMDDWAQLDVRAPNGDMRRIRTEIEYQDNNNPVKHTQLYKLNEQGMPELQQLTPTQATDASDESLEMLRGDSSTTNEEKGGRVYYAEGEELVLVERNGKVQSFSLTKGEKTFSCTETDTTTSNCQCL
;
A
#
# COMPACT_ATOMS: atom_id res chain seq x y z
N MET A 1 39.53 -6.03 -44.87
CA MET A 1 38.45 -5.54 -43.99
C MET A 1 37.98 -6.57 -42.95
N LYS A 2 37.77 -7.85 -43.29
CA LYS A 2 37.28 -8.88 -42.35
C LYS A 2 38.14 -9.10 -41.08
N SER A 3 39.47 -8.94 -41.17
CA SER A 3 40.38 -9.14 -40.01
C SER A 3 40.25 -8.08 -38.90
N ARG A 4 39.76 -6.87 -39.21
CA ARG A 4 39.60 -5.81 -38.20
C ARG A 4 38.37 -6.03 -37.32
N TYR A 5 37.30 -6.60 -37.89
CA TYR A 5 36.06 -6.90 -37.16
C TYR A 5 36.21 -8.05 -36.17
N LEU A 6 37.03 -9.07 -36.51
CA LEU A 6 37.29 -10.18 -35.59
C LEU A 6 38.07 -9.73 -34.35
N LEU A 7 38.98 -8.77 -34.51
CA LEU A 7 39.74 -8.21 -33.39
C LEU A 7 38.83 -7.44 -32.42
N THR A 8 37.90 -6.62 -32.95
CA THR A 8 36.96 -5.86 -32.11
C THR A 8 36.00 -6.77 -31.33
N ILE A 9 35.52 -7.86 -31.95
CA ILE A 9 34.63 -8.82 -31.28
C ILE A 9 35.37 -9.60 -30.19
N ALA A 10 36.62 -9.99 -30.43
CA ALA A 10 37.43 -10.69 -29.42
C ALA A 10 37.71 -9.79 -28.20
N VAL A 11 37.96 -8.49 -28.42
CA VAL A 11 38.20 -7.53 -27.35
C VAL A 11 36.95 -7.29 -26.51
N THR A 12 35.77 -7.12 -27.13
CA THR A 12 34.53 -6.94 -26.37
C THR A 12 34.15 -8.17 -25.56
N LEU A 13 34.32 -9.38 -26.10
CA LEU A 13 34.09 -10.61 -25.36
C LEU A 13 35.05 -10.76 -24.16
N ALA A 14 36.33 -10.43 -24.33
CA ALA A 14 37.29 -10.47 -23.23
C ALA A 14 36.95 -9.49 -22.10
N VAL A 15 36.46 -8.28 -22.45
CA VAL A 15 36.02 -7.29 -21.46
C VAL A 15 34.79 -7.80 -20.69
N MET A 16 33.79 -8.38 -21.38
CA MET A 16 32.60 -8.93 -20.70
C MET A 16 32.94 -10.07 -19.72
N VAL A 17 33.88 -10.95 -20.08
CA VAL A 17 34.33 -12.04 -19.19
C VAL A 17 35.06 -11.49 -17.95
N LEU A 18 35.86 -10.45 -18.11
CA LEU A 18 36.56 -9.81 -16.98
C LEU A 18 35.58 -9.13 -16.00
N PHE A 19 34.53 -8.47 -16.49
CA PHE A 19 33.48 -7.92 -15.63
C PHE A 19 32.71 -9.02 -14.90
N PHE A 20 32.36 -10.10 -15.59
CA PHE A 20 31.64 -11.23 -14.98
C PHE A 20 32.46 -11.92 -13.87
N TRP A 21 33.77 -12.02 -14.04
CA TRP A 21 34.66 -12.60 -13.02
C TRP A 21 34.85 -11.68 -11.81
N LYS A 22 34.88 -10.36 -11.99
CA LYS A 22 35.00 -9.41 -10.88
C LYS A 22 33.77 -9.45 -9.99
N ASP A 23 32.56 -9.46 -10.56
CA ASP A 23 31.31 -9.48 -9.78
C ASP A 23 31.16 -10.77 -8.96
N HIS A 24 31.69 -11.90 -9.44
CA HIS A 24 31.65 -13.15 -8.71
C HIS A 24 32.70 -13.30 -7.59
N ALA A 25 33.76 -12.49 -7.60
CA ALA A 25 34.81 -12.55 -6.58
C ALA A 25 34.41 -11.84 -5.27
N GLU A 26 33.44 -10.92 -5.30
CA GLU A 26 33.02 -10.12 -4.13
C GLU A 26 31.95 -10.82 -3.25
N LEU A 27 31.56 -12.07 -3.57
CA LEU A 27 30.47 -12.79 -2.88
C LEU A 27 30.96 -13.88 -1.89
N HIS A 28 32.25 -13.93 -1.55
CA HIS A 28 32.81 -15.06 -0.80
C HIS A 28 33.80 -14.71 0.33
N ASP A 29 33.59 -13.63 1.08
CA ASP A 29 34.49 -13.29 2.20
C ASP A 29 33.79 -12.75 3.46
N ASP A 30 32.69 -13.40 3.88
CA ASP A 30 32.11 -13.19 5.22
C ASP A 30 31.74 -14.54 5.86
N ALA A 31 32.74 -15.38 6.10
CA ALA A 31 32.60 -16.55 6.96
C ALA A 31 33.95 -16.96 7.54
N ASN A 32 34.48 -16.18 8.49
CA ASN A 32 35.32 -16.64 9.60
C ASN A 32 35.78 -15.45 10.45
N ASP A 33 35.06 -15.16 11.54
CA ASP A 33 35.68 -14.68 12.78
C ASP A 33 34.69 -14.78 13.94
N ALA A 34 34.62 -15.99 14.50
CA ALA A 34 33.96 -16.23 15.77
C ALA A 34 34.83 -17.16 16.62
N TYR A 35 35.86 -16.63 17.28
CA TYR A 35 36.26 -17.14 18.59
C TYR A 35 37.21 -16.19 19.35
N ASN A 36 36.92 -16.03 20.64
CA ASN A 36 37.67 -15.34 21.71
C ASN A 36 37.47 -13.83 21.91
N GLY A 37 36.70 -13.51 22.96
CA GLY A 37 36.97 -12.34 23.79
C GLY A 37 35.79 -11.46 24.16
N THR A 38 34.73 -11.99 24.80
CA THR A 38 33.75 -11.09 25.47
C THR A 38 32.86 -11.83 26.48
N GLN A 39 33.42 -12.20 27.64
CA GLN A 39 32.61 -12.65 28.80
C GLN A 39 32.62 -11.68 29.99
N ALA A 40 33.37 -10.56 29.93
CA ALA A 40 33.39 -9.57 31.00
C ALA A 40 32.43 -8.38 30.80
N ALA A 41 31.86 -8.18 29.60
CA ALA A 41 31.01 -7.02 29.30
C ALA A 41 29.50 -7.26 29.48
N ARG A 42 29.06 -8.48 29.82
CA ARG A 42 27.62 -8.83 29.90
C ARG A 42 26.94 -8.55 31.24
N LEU A 43 27.67 -8.24 32.31
CA LEU A 43 27.08 -8.07 33.65
C LEU A 43 26.73 -6.61 34.03
N ASP A 44 27.28 -5.61 33.34
CA ASP A 44 26.98 -4.19 33.62
C ASP A 44 25.90 -3.57 32.70
N THR A 45 25.56 -4.24 31.58
CA THR A 45 24.54 -3.72 30.65
C THR A 45 23.11 -4.05 31.09
N GLU A 46 22.90 -5.13 31.84
CA GLU A 46 21.57 -5.58 32.29
C GLU A 46 20.95 -4.65 33.35
N LYS A 47 21.77 -4.05 34.23
CA LYS A 47 21.27 -3.12 35.25
C LYS A 47 20.89 -1.75 34.69
N LYS A 48 21.48 -1.32 33.58
CA LYS A 48 21.19 -0.02 32.97
C LYS A 48 19.94 -0.04 32.09
N SER A 49 19.55 -1.21 31.56
CA SER A 49 18.32 -1.37 30.76
C SER A 49 17.04 -1.42 31.59
N GLU A 50 17.08 -1.93 32.82
CA GLU A 50 15.88 -2.04 33.67
C GLU A 50 15.37 -0.68 34.17
N GLU A 51 16.26 0.29 34.38
CA GLU A 51 15.92 1.64 34.84
C GLU A 51 15.34 2.51 33.72
N VAL A 52 15.80 2.31 32.48
CA VAL A 52 15.29 3.02 31.29
C VAL A 52 13.89 2.52 30.91
N ILE A 53 13.62 1.22 31.03
CA ILE A 53 12.30 0.63 30.73
C ILE A 53 11.24 1.09 31.74
N LYS A 54 11.59 1.21 33.03
CA LYS A 54 10.65 1.72 34.05
C LYS A 54 10.27 3.19 33.85
N LYS A 55 11.17 4.01 33.30
CA LYS A 55 10.90 5.44 33.06
C LYS A 55 9.97 5.67 31.86
N GLN A 56 10.10 4.86 30.80
CA GLN A 56 9.19 4.91 29.63
C GLN A 56 7.77 4.40 29.94
N LEU A 57 7.63 3.43 30.85
CA LEU A 57 6.31 2.91 31.25
C LEU A 57 5.48 3.92 32.05
N VAL A 58 6.11 4.80 32.83
CA VAL A 58 5.41 5.85 33.61
C VAL A 58 4.96 7.02 32.73
N GLU A 59 5.75 7.42 31.72
CA GLU A 59 5.33 8.44 30.73
C GLU A 59 4.20 7.94 29.82
N SER A 60 4.18 6.64 29.51
CA SER A 60 3.11 6.01 28.70
C SER A 60 1.77 5.92 29.45
N GLN A 61 1.80 5.89 30.78
CA GLN A 61 0.59 5.86 31.61
C GLN A 61 0.05 7.28 31.89
N ALA A 62 0.90 8.30 31.95
CA ALA A 62 0.48 9.69 32.08
C ALA A 62 -0.20 10.27 30.81
N LEU A 63 0.08 9.69 29.63
CA LEU A 63 -0.60 10.06 28.38
C LEU A 63 -1.97 9.36 28.19
N LYS A 64 -2.25 8.29 28.96
CA LYS A 64 -3.52 7.56 28.89
C LYS A 64 -4.65 8.16 29.74
N GLU A 65 -4.35 9.07 30.67
CA GLU A 65 -5.36 9.70 31.54
C GLU A 65 -5.91 11.04 31.02
N LYS A 66 -5.49 11.51 29.84
CA LYS A 66 -6.02 12.74 29.23
C LYS A 66 -6.81 12.52 27.92
N SER A 67 -7.38 11.34 27.73
CA SER A 67 -8.32 11.08 26.63
C SER A 67 -9.64 10.55 27.16
N THR A 68 -10.27 11.37 28.01
CA THR A 68 -11.68 11.21 28.38
C THR A 68 -12.41 12.47 27.92
N VAL A 69 -12.61 12.60 26.60
CA VAL A 69 -13.59 13.53 26.04
C VAL A 69 -14.46 12.74 25.08
N ALA A 70 -15.65 12.40 25.55
CA ALA A 70 -16.74 11.80 24.79
C ALA A 70 -17.36 12.82 23.82
N GLY A 71 -16.57 13.27 22.83
CA GLY A 71 -16.99 13.97 21.60
C GLY A 71 -16.61 13.19 20.32
N SER A 72 -16.10 11.97 20.47
CA SER A 72 -14.91 11.56 19.71
C SER A 72 -15.12 10.78 18.41
N ALA A 73 -16.31 10.71 17.82
CA ALA A 73 -16.51 10.00 16.54
C ALA A 73 -17.16 10.89 15.49
N GLY A 74 -18.22 11.63 15.87
CA GLY A 74 -18.90 12.56 14.97
C GLY A 74 -18.02 13.76 14.60
N GLU A 75 -17.30 14.33 15.56
CA GLU A 75 -16.40 15.47 15.32
C GLU A 75 -15.22 15.08 14.43
N GLN A 76 -14.65 13.89 14.63
CA GLN A 76 -13.57 13.36 13.81
C GLN A 76 -14.03 13.12 12.37
N LEU A 77 -15.21 12.51 12.18
CA LEU A 77 -15.77 12.29 10.85
C LEU A 77 -16.03 13.62 10.12
N GLU A 78 -16.54 14.63 10.82
CA GLU A 78 -16.73 15.96 10.27
C GLU A 78 -15.40 16.60 9.84
N GLU A 79 -14.34 16.46 10.63
CA GLU A 79 -13.00 16.96 10.30
C GLU A 79 -12.43 16.26 9.05
N VAL A 80 -12.58 14.94 8.96
CA VAL A 80 -12.21 14.15 7.76
C VAL A 80 -12.95 14.66 6.53
N GLN A 81 -14.27 14.88 6.63
CA GLN A 81 -15.07 15.38 5.51
C GLN A 81 -14.65 16.78 5.05
N LYS A 82 -14.32 17.68 5.99
CA LYS A 82 -13.82 19.03 5.68
C LYS A 82 -12.45 18.97 5.02
N SER A 83 -11.55 18.16 5.56
CA SER A 83 -10.21 17.93 5.02
C SER A 83 -10.31 17.38 3.59
N PHE A 84 -11.15 16.39 3.35
CA PHE A 84 -11.37 15.83 2.02
C PHE A 84 -11.89 16.87 1.02
N SER A 85 -12.90 17.68 1.39
CA SER A 85 -13.36 18.79 0.53
C SER A 85 -12.25 19.79 0.22
N LEU A 86 -11.39 20.10 1.19
CA LEU A 86 -10.24 20.98 0.99
C LEU A 86 -9.22 20.38 0.02
N HIS A 87 -8.92 19.09 0.15
CA HIS A 87 -8.00 18.39 -0.74
C HIS A 87 -8.50 18.34 -2.19
N ILE A 88 -9.80 18.16 -2.41
CA ILE A 88 -10.36 18.27 -3.76
C ILE A 88 -10.18 19.68 -4.33
N LYS A 89 -10.34 20.74 -3.53
CA LYS A 89 -10.07 22.12 -3.97
C LYS A 89 -8.59 22.34 -4.31
N GLN A 90 -7.68 21.78 -3.51
CA GLN A 90 -6.23 21.82 -3.76
C GLN A 90 -5.85 21.06 -5.04
N LEU A 91 -6.47 19.91 -5.29
CA LEU A 91 -6.36 19.16 -6.55
C LEU A 91 -6.72 20.06 -7.73
N GLY A 92 -7.87 20.76 -7.62
CA GLY A 92 -8.32 21.74 -8.61
C GLY A 92 -7.26 22.78 -8.95
N GLN A 93 -6.68 23.40 -7.92
CA GLN A 93 -5.63 24.40 -8.06
C GLN A 93 -4.34 23.82 -8.66
N CYS A 94 -3.94 22.61 -8.26
CA CYS A 94 -2.73 21.95 -8.73
C CYS A 94 -2.80 21.63 -10.24
N LEU A 95 -3.87 20.95 -10.64
CA LEU A 95 -4.04 20.36 -11.97
C LEU A 95 -4.79 21.27 -12.95
N GLY A 96 -5.22 22.45 -12.50
CA GLY A 96 -6.04 23.35 -13.31
C GLY A 96 -7.40 22.74 -13.65
N VAL A 97 -7.98 21.99 -12.71
CA VAL A 97 -9.34 21.47 -12.82
C VAL A 97 -10.29 22.28 -11.95
N ASN A 98 -11.54 22.39 -12.36
CA ASN A 98 -12.59 23.11 -11.62
C ASN A 98 -13.52 22.08 -10.98
N PRO A 99 -13.17 21.54 -9.80
CA PRO A 99 -14.02 20.57 -9.15
C PRO A 99 -15.31 21.23 -8.65
N SER A 100 -16.44 20.52 -8.72
CA SER A 100 -17.77 21.02 -8.32
C SER A 100 -18.01 21.08 -6.80
N VAL A 101 -16.96 20.97 -5.96
CA VAL A 101 -17.11 20.95 -4.50
C VAL A 101 -17.38 22.35 -3.96
N GLU A 102 -18.64 22.78 -4.04
CA GLU A 102 -19.13 24.00 -3.39
C GLU A 102 -19.42 23.78 -1.90
N VAL A 103 -19.58 22.52 -1.47
CA VAL A 103 -19.88 22.16 -0.09
C VAL A 103 -18.65 22.23 0.82
N GLU A 104 -18.87 22.60 2.09
CA GLU A 104 -17.82 22.65 3.12
C GLU A 104 -17.36 21.25 3.57
N LYS A 105 -18.23 20.25 3.40
CA LYS A 105 -18.03 18.87 3.84
C LYS A 105 -18.40 17.91 2.73
N THR A 106 -17.59 16.89 2.52
CA THR A 106 -17.83 15.84 1.52
C THR A 106 -17.30 14.52 2.07
N ASP A 107 -18.10 13.46 1.94
CA ASP A 107 -17.62 12.13 2.32
C ASP A 107 -16.47 11.69 1.40
N PRO A 108 -15.38 11.12 1.94
CA PRO A 108 -14.28 10.60 1.13
C PRO A 108 -14.71 9.29 0.50
N THR A 109 -15.57 9.31 -0.52
CA THR A 109 -16.01 8.13 -1.27
C THR A 109 -15.59 8.26 -2.72
N PHE A 110 -15.47 7.13 -3.42
CA PHE A 110 -15.15 7.09 -4.84
C PHE A 110 -16.13 7.93 -5.66
N ASP A 111 -17.43 7.75 -5.42
CA ASP A 111 -18.48 8.46 -6.17
C ASP A 111 -18.38 9.98 -5.98
N ASN A 112 -18.16 10.45 -4.74
CA ASN A 112 -18.00 11.88 -4.49
C ASN A 112 -16.75 12.45 -5.16
N LEU A 113 -15.64 11.71 -5.16
CA LEU A 113 -14.43 12.11 -5.87
C LEU A 113 -14.69 12.22 -7.37
N VAL A 114 -15.26 11.19 -7.99
CA VAL A 114 -15.52 11.18 -9.44
C VAL A 114 -16.52 12.27 -9.85
N VAL A 115 -17.64 12.40 -9.13
CA VAL A 115 -18.64 13.45 -9.38
C VAL A 115 -18.02 14.84 -9.25
N SER A 116 -17.09 15.03 -8.30
CA SER A 116 -16.40 16.31 -8.16
C SER A 116 -15.53 16.67 -9.36
N LEU A 117 -14.93 15.67 -10.03
CA LEU A 117 -14.02 15.85 -11.14
C LEU A 117 -14.73 15.92 -12.51
N GLN A 118 -15.92 15.31 -12.60
CA GLN A 118 -16.71 15.19 -13.84
C GLN A 118 -16.91 16.49 -14.62
N PRO A 119 -17.17 17.67 -14.00
CA PRO A 119 -17.36 18.91 -14.75
C PRO A 119 -16.16 19.33 -15.60
N THR A 120 -14.94 18.89 -15.23
CA THR A 120 -13.72 19.22 -15.97
C THR A 120 -13.17 18.04 -16.76
N LEU A 121 -13.18 16.84 -16.19
CA LEU A 121 -12.58 15.66 -16.83
C LEU A 121 -13.57 14.86 -17.69
N GLY A 122 -14.87 15.19 -17.63
CA GLY A 122 -15.92 14.45 -18.29
C GLY A 122 -16.21 13.10 -17.61
N ASP A 123 -16.84 12.21 -18.37
CA ASP A 123 -17.23 10.90 -17.88
C ASP A 123 -16.02 9.95 -17.79
N VAL A 124 -16.11 9.02 -16.85
CA VAL A 124 -15.16 7.90 -16.75
C VAL A 124 -15.30 7.01 -17.98
N VAL A 125 -14.20 6.75 -18.68
CA VAL A 125 -14.18 5.87 -19.86
C VAL A 125 -13.87 4.44 -19.46
N VAL A 126 -12.90 4.25 -18.57
CA VAL A 126 -12.49 2.92 -18.10
C VAL A 126 -12.31 2.96 -16.59
N LYS A 127 -12.83 1.94 -15.91
CA LYS A 127 -12.54 1.63 -14.52
C LYS A 127 -11.96 0.23 -14.45
N MET A 128 -10.83 0.09 -13.77
CA MET A 128 -10.08 -1.14 -13.59
C MET A 128 -9.80 -1.34 -12.11
N ASP A 129 -10.01 -2.55 -11.63
CA ASP A 129 -9.61 -2.94 -10.29
C ASP A 129 -8.27 -3.66 -10.43
N ASP A 130 -7.23 -3.20 -9.75
CA ASP A 130 -5.90 -3.81 -9.79
C ASP A 130 -5.81 -4.93 -8.74
N TRP A 131 -6.42 -4.71 -7.57
CA TRP A 131 -6.44 -5.68 -6.48
C TRP A 131 -7.59 -5.43 -5.51
N ALA A 132 -7.97 -6.47 -4.79
CA ALA A 132 -8.91 -6.41 -3.66
C ALA A 132 -8.36 -7.22 -2.48
N GLN A 133 -8.72 -6.83 -1.27
CA GLN A 133 -8.25 -7.43 -0.04
C GLN A 133 -9.34 -7.43 1.03
N LEU A 134 -9.47 -8.56 1.71
CA LEU A 134 -10.39 -8.75 2.82
C LEU A 134 -9.63 -9.28 4.02
N ASP A 135 -9.57 -8.50 5.10
CA ASP A 135 -9.06 -8.97 6.38
C ASP A 135 -10.24 -9.48 7.21
N VAL A 136 -10.13 -10.73 7.66
CA VAL A 136 -11.19 -11.44 8.37
C VAL A 136 -10.70 -11.98 9.70
N ARG A 137 -11.58 -12.02 10.68
CA ARG A 137 -11.36 -12.62 11.99
C ARG A 137 -12.17 -13.90 12.14
N ALA A 138 -11.49 -15.01 12.32
CA ALA A 138 -12.13 -16.30 12.57
C ALA A 138 -12.73 -16.37 13.99
N PRO A 139 -13.69 -17.29 14.25
CA PRO A 139 -14.29 -17.44 15.59
C PRO A 139 -13.31 -17.75 16.71
N ASN A 140 -12.16 -18.37 16.39
CA ASN A 140 -11.08 -18.65 17.33
C ASN A 140 -10.17 -17.43 17.60
N GLY A 141 -10.43 -16.28 16.96
CA GLY A 141 -9.65 -15.06 17.06
C GLY A 141 -8.52 -14.92 16.03
N ASP A 142 -8.21 -15.98 15.26
CA ASP A 142 -7.17 -15.92 14.24
C ASP A 142 -7.53 -14.88 13.17
N MET A 143 -6.55 -14.06 12.80
CA MET A 143 -6.67 -13.08 11.73
C MET A 143 -6.16 -13.69 10.42
N ARG A 144 -6.95 -13.56 9.35
CA ARG A 144 -6.60 -14.00 8.00
C ARG A 144 -6.82 -12.86 7.01
N ARG A 145 -6.07 -12.89 5.91
CA ARG A 145 -6.21 -11.95 4.80
C ARG A 145 -6.40 -12.71 3.52
N ILE A 146 -7.49 -12.41 2.81
CA ILE A 146 -7.77 -12.90 1.47
C ILE A 146 -7.44 -11.76 0.52
N ARG A 147 -6.55 -11.99 -0.44
CA ARG A 147 -6.13 -10.98 -1.41
C ARG A 147 -6.35 -11.50 -2.82
N THR A 148 -6.94 -10.68 -3.67
CA THR A 148 -7.14 -10.95 -5.08
C THR A 148 -6.33 -9.93 -5.88
N GLU A 149 -5.42 -10.41 -6.70
CA GLU A 149 -4.67 -9.60 -7.67
C GLU A 149 -5.29 -9.77 -9.05
N ILE A 150 -5.30 -8.71 -9.86
CA ILE A 150 -5.88 -8.71 -11.19
C ILE A 150 -4.77 -8.40 -12.20
N GLU A 151 -4.42 -9.39 -13.02
CA GLU A 151 -3.43 -9.27 -14.07
C GLU A 151 -4.13 -9.03 -15.42
N TYR A 152 -3.86 -7.88 -16.02
CA TYR A 152 -4.34 -7.53 -17.34
C TYR A 152 -3.35 -7.98 -18.40
N GLN A 153 -3.62 -9.13 -19.03
CA GLN A 153 -2.84 -9.60 -20.18
C GLN A 153 -3.33 -8.93 -21.48
N ASP A 154 -2.47 -8.86 -22.50
CA ASP A 154 -2.68 -8.15 -23.79
C ASP A 154 -3.99 -8.51 -24.54
N ASN A 155 -4.65 -9.60 -24.16
CA ASN A 155 -5.86 -10.12 -24.81
C ASN A 155 -7.19 -9.63 -24.18
N ASN A 156 -7.18 -8.53 -23.41
CA ASN A 156 -8.36 -7.93 -22.78
C ASN A 156 -9.13 -8.83 -21.79
N ASN A 157 -8.61 -10.00 -21.43
CA ASN A 157 -9.21 -10.87 -20.43
C ASN A 157 -8.39 -10.79 -19.14
N PRO A 158 -8.87 -10.08 -18.10
CA PRO A 158 -8.18 -10.02 -16.83
C PRO A 158 -8.14 -11.40 -16.17
N VAL A 159 -6.96 -11.82 -15.74
CA VAL A 159 -6.77 -13.04 -14.94
C VAL A 159 -6.72 -12.63 -13.49
N LYS A 160 -7.53 -13.28 -12.64
CA LYS A 160 -7.56 -13.01 -11.21
C LYS A 160 -6.82 -14.10 -10.44
N HIS A 161 -6.00 -13.69 -9.48
CA HIS A 161 -5.25 -14.59 -8.62
C HIS A 161 -5.60 -14.36 -7.16
N THR A 162 -6.09 -15.41 -6.51
CA THR A 162 -6.45 -15.39 -5.08
C THR A 162 -5.29 -15.90 -4.24
N GLN A 163 -5.02 -15.20 -3.14
CA GLN A 163 -4.01 -15.52 -2.15
C GLN A 163 -4.64 -15.50 -0.76
N LEU A 164 -4.21 -16.41 0.10
CA LEU A 164 -4.66 -16.48 1.49
C LEU A 164 -3.46 -16.33 2.41
N TYR A 165 -3.56 -15.46 3.40
CA TYR A 165 -2.54 -15.23 4.40
C TYR A 165 -3.12 -15.44 5.80
N LYS A 166 -2.33 -16.01 6.70
CA LYS A 166 -2.56 -15.94 8.15
C LYS A 166 -1.72 -14.81 8.70
N LEU A 167 -2.30 -13.96 9.55
CA LEU A 167 -1.53 -12.95 10.27
C LEU A 167 -1.00 -13.57 11.57
N ASN A 168 0.31 -13.51 11.79
CA ASN A 168 0.93 -14.01 13.01
C ASN A 168 0.77 -13.02 14.18
N GLU A 169 1.34 -13.35 15.35
CA GLU A 169 1.20 -12.54 16.57
C GLU A 169 1.75 -11.12 16.43
N GLN A 170 2.69 -10.91 15.50
CA GLN A 170 3.28 -9.61 15.17
C GLN A 170 2.45 -8.85 14.11
N GLY A 171 1.35 -9.43 13.63
CA GLY A 171 0.52 -8.86 12.56
C GLY A 171 1.14 -8.99 11.16
N MET A 172 2.16 -9.84 11.00
CA MET A 172 2.80 -10.05 9.70
C MET A 172 2.10 -11.17 8.92
N PRO A 173 1.90 -11.00 7.60
CA PRO A 173 1.23 -12.01 6.78
C PRO A 173 2.15 -13.20 6.47
N GLU A 174 1.65 -14.40 6.71
CA GLU A 174 2.25 -15.69 6.34
C GLU A 174 1.36 -16.36 5.29
N LEU A 175 1.92 -16.63 4.11
CA LEU A 175 1.18 -17.22 3.00
C LEU A 175 0.69 -18.64 3.35
N GLN A 176 -0.61 -18.85 3.21
CA GLN A 176 -1.23 -20.17 3.27
C GLN A 176 -1.39 -20.72 1.86
N GLN A 177 -0.90 -21.94 1.65
CA GLN A 177 -0.95 -22.58 0.35
C GLN A 177 -2.41 -22.89 -0.03
N LEU A 178 -2.87 -22.27 -1.12
CA LEU A 178 -4.13 -22.63 -1.78
C LEU A 178 -3.89 -23.75 -2.80
N THR A 179 -4.94 -24.53 -3.08
CA THR A 179 -4.92 -25.43 -4.24
C THR A 179 -4.87 -24.61 -5.54
N PRO A 180 -4.35 -25.16 -6.66
CA PRO A 180 -4.29 -24.42 -7.92
C PRO A 180 -5.65 -23.87 -8.36
N THR A 181 -6.72 -24.64 -8.18
CA THR A 181 -8.09 -24.22 -8.51
C THR A 181 -8.53 -23.03 -7.66
N GLN A 182 -8.31 -23.07 -6.33
CA GLN A 182 -8.65 -21.96 -5.44
C GLN A 182 -7.81 -20.70 -5.71
N ALA A 183 -6.55 -20.86 -6.10
CA ALA A 183 -5.65 -19.75 -6.40
C ALA A 183 -6.03 -19.00 -7.69
N THR A 184 -6.78 -19.63 -8.61
CA THR A 184 -7.22 -19.03 -9.88
C THR A 184 -8.72 -18.73 -9.92
N ASP A 185 -9.49 -19.17 -8.93
CA ASP A 185 -10.91 -18.91 -8.80
C ASP A 185 -11.16 -17.76 -7.82
N ALA A 186 -11.41 -16.57 -8.37
CA ALA A 186 -11.76 -15.37 -7.64
C ALA A 186 -13.27 -15.04 -7.74
N SER A 187 -14.11 -16.05 -7.95
CA SER A 187 -15.57 -15.89 -7.85
C SER A 187 -16.01 -15.57 -6.43
N ASP A 188 -17.15 -14.89 -6.28
CA ASP A 188 -17.71 -14.55 -4.97
C ASP A 188 -17.95 -15.80 -4.11
N GLU A 189 -18.36 -16.92 -4.74
CA GLU A 189 -18.54 -18.21 -4.05
C GLU A 189 -17.22 -18.76 -3.52
N SER A 190 -16.14 -18.71 -4.32
CA SER A 190 -14.79 -19.12 -3.88
C SER A 190 -14.26 -18.26 -2.74
N LEU A 191 -14.40 -16.94 -2.86
CA LEU A 191 -13.99 -16.00 -1.82
C LEU A 191 -14.80 -16.19 -0.52
N GLU A 192 -16.10 -16.47 -0.64
CA GLU A 192 -16.96 -16.81 0.50
C GLU A 192 -16.52 -18.12 1.16
N MET A 193 -16.18 -19.15 0.39
CA MET A 193 -15.64 -20.41 0.92
C MET A 193 -14.32 -20.19 1.68
N LEU A 194 -13.45 -19.31 1.21
CA LEU A 194 -12.20 -18.97 1.90
C LEU A 194 -12.47 -18.19 3.20
N ARG A 195 -13.45 -17.29 3.20
CA ARG A 195 -13.91 -16.56 4.38
C ARG A 195 -14.48 -17.50 5.44
N GLY A 196 -15.36 -18.42 5.04
CA GLY A 196 -16.11 -19.28 5.95
C GLY A 196 -16.89 -18.47 7.00
N ASP A 197 -16.93 -18.93 8.25
CA ASP A 197 -17.66 -18.26 9.35
C ASP A 197 -16.93 -17.03 9.94
N SER A 198 -15.95 -16.47 9.23
CA SER A 198 -15.16 -15.33 9.73
C SER A 198 -15.86 -14.01 9.49
N SER A 199 -15.71 -13.07 10.42
CA SER A 199 -16.23 -11.71 10.25
C SER A 199 -15.20 -10.81 9.56
N THR A 200 -15.67 -9.97 8.62
CA THR A 200 -14.83 -8.96 7.99
C THR A 200 -14.44 -7.89 9.00
N THR A 201 -13.15 -7.62 9.10
CA THR A 201 -12.59 -6.53 9.92
C THR A 201 -12.13 -5.33 9.11
N ASN A 202 -11.68 -5.57 7.87
CA ASN A 202 -11.24 -4.53 6.95
C ASN A 202 -11.48 -5.00 5.50
N GLU A 203 -11.90 -4.08 4.66
CA GLU A 203 -12.04 -4.29 3.22
C GLU A 203 -11.23 -3.21 2.50
N GLU A 204 -10.35 -3.61 1.61
CA GLU A 204 -9.55 -2.69 0.80
C GLU A 204 -9.61 -3.10 -0.67
N LYS A 205 -9.58 -2.12 -1.56
CA LYS A 205 -9.41 -2.37 -3.00
C LYS A 205 -8.64 -1.22 -3.62
N GLY A 206 -7.75 -1.56 -4.54
CA GLY A 206 -6.99 -0.60 -5.32
C GLY A 206 -7.31 -0.74 -6.79
N GLY A 207 -7.29 0.38 -7.51
CA GLY A 207 -7.62 0.38 -8.91
C GLY A 207 -7.30 1.69 -9.61
N ARG A 208 -7.67 1.75 -10.88
CA ARG A 208 -7.42 2.87 -11.77
C ARG A 208 -8.69 3.27 -12.50
N VAL A 209 -8.77 4.56 -12.77
CA VAL A 209 -9.83 5.17 -13.55
C VAL A 209 -9.19 6.03 -14.63
N TYR A 210 -9.67 5.89 -15.86
CA TYR A 210 -9.22 6.66 -17.01
C TYR A 210 -10.34 7.55 -17.53
N TYR A 211 -9.97 8.79 -17.85
CA TYR A 211 -10.85 9.79 -18.46
C TYR A 211 -10.56 9.93 -19.96
N ALA A 212 -11.45 10.62 -20.68
CA ALA A 212 -11.42 10.68 -22.15
C ALA A 212 -10.15 11.29 -22.74
N GLU A 213 -9.55 12.27 -22.06
CA GLU A 213 -8.36 12.98 -22.53
C GLU A 213 -7.05 12.36 -22.00
N GLY A 214 -7.13 11.16 -21.42
CA GLY A 214 -5.98 10.39 -20.96
C GLY A 214 -5.55 10.66 -19.52
N GLU A 215 -6.34 11.39 -18.73
CA GLU A 215 -6.09 11.50 -17.30
C GLU A 215 -6.26 10.14 -16.60
N GLU A 216 -5.37 9.86 -15.65
CA GLU A 216 -5.36 8.63 -14.86
C GLU A 216 -5.55 8.98 -13.39
N LEU A 217 -6.56 8.38 -12.77
CA LEU A 217 -6.80 8.38 -11.33
C LEU A 217 -6.48 7.00 -10.77
N VAL A 218 -5.39 6.88 -10.01
CA VAL A 218 -5.07 5.70 -9.20
C VAL A 218 -5.66 5.91 -7.82
N LEU A 219 -6.34 4.93 -7.24
CA LEU A 219 -6.97 5.07 -5.94
C LEU A 219 -6.95 3.78 -5.12
N VAL A 220 -7.01 3.94 -3.80
CA VAL A 220 -7.25 2.87 -2.83
C VAL A 220 -8.46 3.25 -1.99
N GLU A 221 -9.46 2.37 -1.97
CA GLU A 221 -10.60 2.44 -1.07
C GLU A 221 -10.36 1.50 0.12
N ARG A 222 -10.66 1.96 1.33
CA ARG A 222 -10.68 1.20 2.59
C ARG A 222 -12.04 1.37 3.24
N ASN A 223 -12.76 0.28 3.48
CA ASN A 223 -14.11 0.26 4.07
C ASN A 223 -15.08 1.23 3.39
N GLY A 224 -15.03 1.28 2.05
CA GLY A 224 -15.87 2.16 1.22
C GLY A 224 -15.49 3.64 1.26
N LYS A 225 -14.39 4.02 1.92
CA LYS A 225 -13.84 5.37 1.90
C LYS A 225 -12.56 5.41 1.07
N VAL A 226 -12.32 6.49 0.34
CA VAL A 226 -11.05 6.74 -0.36
C VAL A 226 -10.00 6.99 0.71
N GLN A 227 -9.05 6.06 0.79
CA GLN A 227 -7.91 6.13 1.71
C GLN A 227 -6.75 6.85 1.07
N SER A 228 -6.50 6.64 -0.23
CA SER A 228 -5.50 7.37 -0.98
C SER A 228 -5.92 7.48 -2.43
N PHE A 229 -5.42 8.52 -3.10
CA PHE A 229 -5.59 8.66 -4.54
C PHE A 229 -4.46 9.49 -5.16
N SER A 230 -4.25 9.31 -6.45
CA SER A 230 -3.29 10.05 -7.26
C SER A 230 -3.92 10.32 -8.62
N LEU A 231 -4.11 11.58 -8.97
CA LEU A 231 -4.62 12.01 -10.27
C LEU A 231 -3.51 12.66 -11.08
N THR A 232 -3.27 12.14 -12.28
CA THR A 232 -2.30 12.67 -13.24
C THR A 232 -3.02 13.34 -14.40
N LYS A 233 -2.62 14.56 -14.73
CA LYS A 233 -3.12 15.32 -15.89
C LYS A 233 -1.96 16.04 -16.57
N GLY A 234 -1.63 15.64 -17.79
CA GLY A 234 -0.44 16.12 -18.49
C GLY A 234 0.83 15.74 -17.74
N GLU A 235 1.67 16.73 -17.42
CA GLU A 235 2.95 16.53 -16.70
C GLU A 235 2.83 16.69 -15.17
N LYS A 236 1.63 16.92 -14.64
CA LYS A 236 1.40 17.15 -13.21
C LYS A 236 0.66 15.99 -12.56
N THR A 237 0.99 15.74 -11.30
CA THR A 237 0.30 14.74 -10.49
C THR A 237 -0.08 15.32 -9.14
N PHE A 238 -1.33 15.13 -8.73
CA PHE A 238 -1.79 15.44 -7.39
C PHE A 238 -2.05 14.14 -6.63
N SER A 239 -1.38 13.94 -5.50
CA SER A 239 -1.44 12.70 -4.72
C SER A 239 -1.80 12.99 -3.28
N CYS A 240 -2.70 12.18 -2.71
CA CYS A 240 -3.13 12.22 -1.33
C CYS A 240 -3.05 10.85 -0.68
N THR A 241 -2.72 10.83 0.61
CA THR A 241 -2.65 9.63 1.46
C THR A 241 -3.45 9.82 2.75
N GLU A 242 -4.01 8.74 3.28
CA GLU A 242 -4.80 8.68 4.52
C GLU A 242 -5.98 9.67 4.54
N THR A 243 -6.66 9.85 3.40
CA THR A 243 -7.79 10.79 3.23
C THR A 243 -9.07 10.38 3.96
N ASP A 244 -9.11 9.17 4.51
CA ASP A 244 -10.14 8.65 5.41
C ASP A 244 -9.86 8.97 6.89
N THR A 245 -8.77 9.69 7.19
CA THR A 245 -8.33 10.04 8.55
C THR A 245 -8.05 11.54 8.70
N THR A 246 -7.89 12.02 9.95
CA THR A 246 -7.52 13.42 10.23
C THR A 246 -6.04 13.72 9.96
N THR A 247 -5.24 12.70 9.69
CA THR A 247 -3.81 12.81 9.37
C THR A 247 -3.54 12.80 7.87
N SER A 248 -4.57 13.09 7.07
CA SER A 248 -4.49 13.18 5.61
C SER A 248 -3.40 14.16 5.17
N ASN A 249 -2.73 13.82 4.07
CA ASN A 249 -1.68 14.64 3.49
C ASN A 249 -1.75 14.58 1.98
N CYS A 250 -1.55 15.72 1.31
CA CYS A 250 -1.57 15.82 -0.13
C CYS A 250 -0.40 16.64 -0.66
N GLN A 251 0.06 16.29 -1.85
CA GLN A 251 1.15 16.94 -2.55
C GLN A 251 0.84 17.11 -4.04
N CYS A 252 1.28 18.24 -4.58
CA CYS A 252 1.29 18.54 -6.01
C CYS A 252 2.72 18.33 -6.51
N LEU A 253 2.90 17.42 -7.46
CA LEU A 253 4.17 17.01 -8.05
C LEU A 253 4.25 17.48 -9.50
#